data_AF-A0A363CY53-F1
#
_entry.id   AF-A0A363CY53-F1
#
_cell.length_a   1.000
_cell.length_b   1.000
_cell.length_c   1.000
_cell.angle_alpha   90.00
_cell.angle_beta   90.00
_cell.angle_gamma   90.00
#
_symmetry.space_group_name_H-M   'P 1'
#
loop_
_entity.id
_entity.type
_entity.pdbx_description
1 polymer ?
#
loop_
_entity_poly.entity_id
_entity_poly.type
_entity_poly.pdbx_seq_one_letter_code
_entity_poly.pdbx_strand_id
1 'polypeptide(L)'
;MEINKFLKIGLFVISTSILFTACANKANVKNVKKVDQAKVKTINDILNESNGSFDYDANQKLYKNKSTKVEATNNLSTELGKLCSDNKGKFVSMNYYINKNYVNSYPNNKASVCEVNNEAYFITHQANTNDNIYYSVSIDEKAKKIYQNFKNHQFEITPAVKEDTQTVIKERQEIIRREASREQKTKLLFNKKDQKSMTFFDSWRYSGKEALCSKKCTDLNKRSTGYSTLKEAVNSNWQFVSKTEEIEEAIDDSCTCSGYSVLVKKLSTESK
;
A
#
# COMPACT_ATOMS: atom_id res chain seq x y z
N MET A 1 64.20 -12.20 41.16
CA MET A 1 64.97 -13.10 40.28
C MET A 1 64.02 -14.21 39.85
N GLU A 2 63.01 -13.91 39.03
CA GLU A 2 63.10 -13.67 37.57
C GLU A 2 63.99 -14.70 36.88
N ILE A 3 63.34 -15.71 36.30
CA ILE A 3 63.57 -16.29 34.97
C ILE A 3 62.40 -17.28 34.74
N ASN A 4 61.89 -17.33 33.51
CA ASN A 4 60.89 -18.27 32.96
C ASN A 4 59.41 -17.86 32.87
N LYS A 5 59.12 -16.58 32.61
CA LYS A 5 57.87 -16.18 31.89
C LYS A 5 58.05 -15.92 30.39
N PHE A 6 59.27 -15.98 29.86
CA PHE A 6 59.54 -15.79 28.42
C PHE A 6 59.45 -17.07 27.57
N LEU A 7 59.41 -18.27 28.18
CA LEU A 7 59.43 -19.53 27.43
C LEU A 7 58.08 -19.95 26.80
N LYS A 8 56.99 -19.22 27.08
CA LYS A 8 55.66 -19.50 26.47
C LYS A 8 55.24 -18.52 25.38
N ILE A 9 56.01 -17.46 25.15
CA ILE A 9 55.73 -16.48 24.08
C ILE A 9 56.55 -16.79 22.81
N GLY A 10 57.68 -17.52 22.92
CA GLY A 10 58.50 -17.93 21.78
C GLY A 10 57.96 -19.12 20.95
N LEU A 11 57.01 -19.89 21.47
CA LEU A 11 56.48 -21.10 20.79
C LEU A 11 55.17 -20.87 20.02
N PHE A 12 54.58 -19.67 20.09
CA PHE A 12 53.34 -19.32 19.39
C PHE A 12 53.55 -18.43 18.16
N VAL A 13 54.78 -17.99 17.88
CA VAL A 13 55.09 -17.08 16.75
C VAL A 13 55.70 -17.83 15.54
N ILE A 14 56.01 -19.12 15.67
CA ILE A 14 56.59 -19.92 14.56
C ILE A 14 55.52 -20.73 13.80
N SER A 15 54.32 -20.93 14.34
CA SER A 15 53.22 -21.61 13.63
C SER A 15 52.44 -20.72 12.65
N THR A 16 52.63 -19.39 12.69
CA THR A 16 51.95 -18.45 11.77
C THR A 16 52.81 -17.98 10.59
N SER A 17 54.09 -18.36 10.51
CA SER A 17 54.98 -17.97 9.40
C SER A 17 55.25 -19.09 8.37
N ILE A 18 54.82 -20.33 8.64
CA ILE A 18 55.03 -21.48 7.71
C ILE A 18 53.82 -21.69 6.77
N LEU A 19 52.69 -21.01 6.99
CA LEU A 19 51.57 -21.01 6.04
C LEU A 19 51.69 -19.96 4.92
N PHE A 20 52.68 -19.07 4.98
CA PHE A 20 52.87 -18.03 3.95
C PHE A 20 54.04 -18.30 2.98
N THR A 21 54.81 -19.38 3.15
CA THR A 21 55.91 -19.72 2.23
C THR A 21 55.64 -20.96 1.36
N ALA A 22 54.49 -21.63 1.52
CA ALA A 22 54.09 -22.75 0.65
C ALA A 22 53.40 -22.32 -0.67
N CYS A 23 53.32 -21.01 -0.97
CA CYS A 23 52.88 -20.51 -2.27
C CYS A 23 53.95 -19.68 -3.00
N ALA A 24 55.19 -19.64 -2.49
CA ALA A 24 56.32 -19.02 -3.18
C ALA A 24 57.24 -20.14 -3.71
N ASN A 25 57.19 -20.35 -5.03
CA ASN A 25 57.99 -21.30 -5.82
C ASN A 25 57.38 -22.68 -6.06
N LYS A 26 56.38 -22.73 -6.94
CA LYS A 26 56.35 -23.80 -7.95
C LYS A 26 56.09 -23.21 -9.33
N ALA A 27 56.97 -23.60 -10.24
CA ALA A 27 57.12 -23.27 -11.65
C ALA A 27 55.85 -22.87 -12.42
N ASN A 28 56.07 -21.95 -13.37
CA ASN A 28 55.22 -21.66 -14.52
C ASN A 28 54.56 -22.93 -15.10
N VAL A 29 53.32 -23.20 -14.70
CA VAL A 29 52.41 -24.07 -15.43
C VAL A 29 51.34 -23.18 -16.04
N LYS A 30 51.51 -22.88 -17.33
CA LYS A 30 50.42 -22.44 -18.21
C LYS A 30 49.30 -23.48 -18.08
N ASN A 31 48.28 -23.16 -17.28
CA ASN A 31 46.92 -23.73 -17.22
C ASN A 31 46.36 -23.58 -15.81
N VAL A 32 46.38 -22.36 -15.27
CA VAL A 32 45.38 -22.00 -14.25
C VAL A 32 44.08 -21.84 -15.02
N LYS A 33 43.21 -22.87 -14.97
CA LYS A 33 41.79 -22.66 -15.26
C LYS A 33 41.40 -21.45 -14.44
N LYS A 34 41.06 -20.34 -15.11
CA LYS A 34 40.36 -19.24 -14.47
C LYS A 34 39.22 -19.91 -13.69
N VAL A 35 39.31 -19.88 -12.37
CA VAL A 35 38.11 -20.06 -11.57
C VAL A 35 37.31 -18.83 -11.92
N ASP A 36 36.43 -18.97 -12.90
CA ASP A 36 35.44 -17.97 -13.20
C ASP A 36 34.72 -17.75 -11.87
N GLN A 37 35.03 -16.63 -11.21
CA GLN A 37 34.23 -16.18 -10.07
C GLN A 37 32.81 -16.16 -10.61
N ALA A 38 31.96 -17.04 -10.09
CA ALA A 38 30.58 -17.15 -10.51
C ALA A 38 30.00 -15.74 -10.50
N LYS A 39 29.66 -15.22 -11.69
CA LYS A 39 29.19 -13.86 -11.86
C LYS A 39 28.01 -13.68 -10.91
N VAL A 40 28.16 -12.81 -9.92
CA VAL A 40 27.10 -12.55 -8.93
C VAL A 40 25.88 -12.08 -9.73
N LYS A 41 24.78 -12.84 -9.69
CA LYS A 41 23.54 -12.46 -10.36
C LYS A 41 23.09 -11.11 -9.80
N THR A 42 22.75 -10.19 -10.69
CA THR A 42 22.15 -8.90 -10.33
C THR A 42 20.63 -9.04 -10.23
N ILE A 43 19.96 -8.05 -9.64
CA ILE A 43 18.50 -8.00 -9.67
C ILE A 43 17.97 -7.98 -11.12
N ASN A 44 18.65 -7.29 -12.02
CA ASN A 44 18.28 -7.23 -13.43
C ASN A 44 18.42 -8.58 -14.12
N ASP A 45 19.38 -9.42 -13.72
CA ASP A 45 19.51 -10.77 -14.28
C ASP A 45 18.31 -11.65 -13.90
N ILE A 46 17.80 -11.53 -12.66
CA ILE A 46 16.60 -12.26 -12.20
C ILE A 46 15.33 -11.72 -12.87
N LEU A 47 15.21 -10.39 -13.00
CA LEU A 47 14.02 -9.76 -13.58
C LEU A 47 13.93 -9.96 -15.09
N ASN A 48 15.07 -10.01 -15.78
CA ASN A 48 15.17 -10.21 -17.23
C ASN A 48 15.49 -11.66 -17.60
N GLU A 49 15.51 -12.58 -16.63
CA GLU A 49 15.85 -13.96 -16.90
C GLU A 49 14.90 -14.51 -17.97
N SER A 50 15.50 -15.01 -19.05
CA SER A 50 14.84 -15.41 -20.30
C SER A 50 13.76 -16.49 -20.13
N ASN A 51 13.61 -17.02 -18.92
CA ASN A 51 12.62 -18.01 -18.51
C ASN A 51 11.24 -17.39 -18.21
N GLY A 52 11.07 -16.07 -18.36
CA GLY A 52 9.75 -15.45 -18.32
C GLY A 52 9.13 -15.41 -16.92
N SER A 53 9.93 -15.20 -15.89
CA SER A 53 9.46 -15.16 -14.50
C SER A 53 8.59 -13.95 -14.19
N PHE A 54 8.84 -12.81 -14.87
CA PHE A 54 8.16 -11.56 -14.60
C PHE A 54 7.67 -10.83 -15.87
N ASP A 55 6.52 -10.17 -15.76
CA ASP A 55 6.02 -9.14 -16.69
C ASP A 55 6.14 -7.75 -16.05
N TYR A 56 6.68 -6.79 -16.79
CA TYR A 56 6.80 -5.42 -16.31
C TYR A 56 5.51 -4.63 -16.55
N ASP A 57 4.92 -4.10 -15.47
CA ASP A 57 3.78 -3.19 -15.51
C ASP A 57 4.28 -1.75 -15.47
N ALA A 58 4.27 -1.08 -16.63
CA ALA A 58 4.76 0.30 -16.76
C ALA A 58 3.94 1.32 -15.97
N ASN A 59 2.64 1.09 -15.78
CA ASN A 59 1.76 2.00 -15.05
C ASN A 59 2.06 1.96 -13.55
N GLN A 60 2.37 0.75 -13.05
CA GLN A 60 2.66 0.52 -11.63
C GLN A 60 4.16 0.52 -11.30
N LYS A 61 5.01 0.54 -12.33
CA LYS A 61 6.48 0.47 -12.24
C LYS A 61 6.99 -0.69 -11.40
N LEU A 62 6.43 -1.88 -11.65
CA LEU A 62 6.77 -3.10 -10.94
C LEU A 62 6.73 -4.31 -11.85
N TYR A 63 7.50 -5.32 -11.48
CA TYR A 63 7.59 -6.61 -12.15
C TYR A 63 6.63 -7.56 -11.44
N LYS A 64 5.68 -8.16 -12.16
CA LYS A 64 4.70 -9.12 -11.63
C LYS A 64 5.04 -10.52 -12.08
N ASN A 65 4.91 -11.51 -11.21
CA ASN A 65 5.11 -12.90 -11.59
C ASN A 65 4.14 -13.31 -12.71
N LYS A 66 4.64 -13.99 -13.76
CA LYS A 66 3.76 -14.48 -14.84
C LYS A 66 2.91 -15.66 -14.39
N SER A 67 3.51 -16.57 -13.61
CA SER A 67 2.84 -17.72 -13.04
C SER A 67 2.47 -17.44 -11.59
N THR A 68 1.19 -17.54 -11.29
CA THR A 68 0.64 -17.37 -9.93
C THR A 68 0.59 -18.69 -9.14
N LYS A 69 1.09 -19.79 -9.71
CA LYS A 69 1.17 -21.08 -9.00
C LYS A 69 2.12 -20.97 -7.80
N VAL A 70 1.73 -21.59 -6.68
CA VAL A 70 2.46 -21.55 -5.42
C VAL A 70 3.92 -21.95 -5.57
N GLU A 71 4.20 -23.09 -6.20
CA GLU A 71 5.55 -23.62 -6.35
C GLU A 71 6.46 -22.67 -7.14
N ALA A 72 5.99 -22.22 -8.30
CA ALA A 72 6.74 -21.27 -9.14
C ALA A 72 7.03 -19.97 -8.40
N THR A 73 6.05 -19.47 -7.64
CA THR A 73 6.19 -18.21 -6.90
C THR A 73 7.12 -18.36 -5.69
N ASN A 74 7.09 -19.50 -5.00
CA ASN A 74 7.99 -19.79 -3.89
C ASN A 74 9.45 -19.91 -4.37
N ASN A 75 9.68 -20.49 -5.55
CA ASN A 75 11.00 -20.54 -6.16
C ASN A 75 11.53 -19.12 -6.45
N LEU A 76 10.70 -18.24 -7.00
CA LEU A 76 11.08 -16.83 -7.22
C LEU A 76 11.39 -16.08 -5.93
N SER A 77 10.56 -16.27 -4.89
CA SER A 77 10.79 -15.67 -3.57
C SER A 77 12.11 -16.16 -2.96
N THR A 78 12.42 -17.45 -3.11
CA THR A 78 13.68 -18.05 -2.65
C THR A 78 14.89 -17.47 -3.40
N GLU A 79 14.78 -17.30 -4.72
CA GLU A 79 15.87 -16.73 -5.53
C GLU A 79 16.16 -15.28 -5.16
N LEU A 80 15.14 -14.46 -4.92
CA LEU A 80 15.29 -13.09 -4.42
C LEU A 80 15.81 -13.06 -2.98
N GLY A 81 15.39 -14.00 -2.15
CA GLY A 81 15.94 -14.29 -0.81
C GLY A 81 17.46 -14.46 -0.85
N LYS A 82 17.91 -15.34 -1.76
CA LYS A 82 19.32 -15.62 -1.99
C LYS A 82 20.06 -14.41 -2.54
N LEU A 83 19.51 -13.71 -3.53
CA LEU A 83 20.10 -12.48 -4.07
C LEU A 83 20.35 -11.45 -2.97
N CYS A 84 19.36 -11.22 -2.10
CA CYS A 84 19.50 -10.27 -1.00
C CYS A 84 20.66 -10.67 -0.07
N SER A 85 20.70 -11.95 0.31
CA SER A 85 21.73 -12.50 1.20
C SER A 85 23.14 -12.47 0.58
N ASP A 86 23.25 -12.81 -0.71
CA ASP A 86 24.51 -12.78 -1.48
C ASP A 86 25.08 -11.35 -1.56
N ASN A 87 24.20 -10.34 -1.55
CA ASN A 87 24.58 -8.91 -1.46
C ASN A 87 24.78 -8.42 -0.01
N LYS A 88 24.91 -9.33 0.96
CA LYS A 88 25.00 -9.04 2.41
C LYS A 88 23.82 -8.21 2.93
N GLY A 89 22.68 -8.33 2.27
CA GLY A 89 21.45 -7.65 2.62
C GLY A 89 20.60 -8.43 3.61
N LYS A 90 19.58 -7.75 4.13
CA LYS A 90 18.58 -8.32 5.04
C LYS A 90 17.19 -8.03 4.51
N PHE A 91 16.32 -9.03 4.52
CA PHE A 91 14.89 -8.81 4.32
C PHE A 91 14.24 -8.24 5.58
N VAL A 92 13.63 -7.05 5.43
CA VAL A 92 12.87 -6.37 6.47
C VAL A 92 11.41 -6.36 6.07
N SER A 93 10.57 -7.02 6.87
CA SER A 93 9.11 -6.96 6.71
C SER A 93 8.64 -5.53 6.97
N MET A 94 7.70 -5.06 6.16
CA MET A 94 7.07 -3.76 6.36
C MET A 94 5.55 -3.89 6.34
N ASN A 95 4.90 -2.99 7.07
CA ASN A 95 3.44 -2.84 7.08
C ASN A 95 2.98 -1.75 6.09
N TYR A 96 3.92 -1.10 5.41
CA TYR A 96 3.68 -0.07 4.42
C TYR A 96 3.70 -0.71 3.03
N TYR A 97 2.80 -0.30 2.14
CA TYR A 97 2.72 -0.84 0.81
C TYR A 97 2.96 0.28 -0.19
N ILE A 98 3.91 0.07 -1.10
CA ILE A 98 4.35 1.11 -2.05
C ILE A 98 3.25 1.46 -3.05
N ASN A 99 2.32 0.54 -3.29
CA ASN A 99 1.26 0.73 -4.25
C ASN A 99 -0.10 0.41 -3.63
N LYS A 100 -0.86 1.45 -3.28
CA LYS A 100 -2.23 1.33 -2.74
C LYS A 100 -3.16 0.55 -3.69
N ASN A 101 -2.98 0.67 -5.01
CA ASN A 101 -3.80 -0.06 -5.98
C ASN A 101 -3.57 -1.57 -5.89
N TYR A 102 -2.33 -1.99 -5.61
CA TYR A 102 -2.00 -3.41 -5.46
C TYR A 102 -2.62 -4.00 -4.18
N VAL A 103 -2.54 -3.29 -3.05
CA VAL A 103 -3.15 -3.72 -1.78
C VAL A 103 -4.66 -3.85 -1.88
N ASN A 104 -5.30 -2.94 -2.62
CA ASN A 104 -6.74 -2.97 -2.84
C ASN A 104 -7.18 -4.09 -3.79
N SER A 105 -6.25 -4.65 -4.57
CA SER A 105 -6.56 -5.67 -5.57
C SER A 105 -6.57 -7.09 -5.00
N TYR A 106 -5.95 -7.33 -3.84
CA TYR A 106 -5.78 -8.68 -3.28
C TYR A 106 -5.91 -8.70 -1.74
N PRO A 107 -6.49 -9.75 -1.14
CA PRO A 107 -6.45 -9.96 0.31
C PRO A 107 -5.08 -10.51 0.79
N ASN A 108 -4.78 -10.35 2.09
CA ASN A 108 -3.58 -10.94 2.74
C ASN A 108 -2.23 -10.51 2.12
N ASN A 109 -2.05 -9.21 1.93
CA ASN A 109 -0.80 -8.66 1.41
C ASN A 109 0.32 -8.74 2.45
N LYS A 110 1.55 -8.98 1.98
CA LYS A 110 2.80 -8.87 2.71
C LYS A 110 3.78 -8.05 1.88
N ALA A 111 4.54 -7.19 2.53
CA ALA A 111 5.55 -6.36 1.89
C ALA A 111 6.89 -6.50 2.62
N SER A 112 7.98 -6.58 1.86
CA SER A 112 9.33 -6.69 2.41
C SER A 112 10.35 -5.93 1.57
N VAL A 113 11.29 -5.25 2.20
CA VAL A 113 12.47 -4.65 1.53
C VAL A 113 13.67 -5.55 1.72
N CYS A 114 14.44 -5.77 0.66
CA CYS A 114 15.84 -6.15 0.81
C CYS A 114 16.68 -4.90 1.10
N GLU A 115 17.24 -4.80 2.30
CA GLU A 115 18.14 -3.72 2.69
C GLU A 115 19.59 -4.15 2.51
N VAL A 116 20.39 -3.38 1.76
CA VAL A 116 21.84 -3.55 1.63
C VAL A 116 22.49 -2.27 2.14
N ASN A 117 23.40 -2.37 3.12
CA ASN A 117 24.03 -1.19 3.76
C ASN A 117 23.01 -0.16 4.29
N ASN A 118 21.93 -0.63 4.92
CA ASN A 118 20.78 0.19 5.36
C ASN A 118 20.02 0.90 4.24
N GLU A 119 20.32 0.61 2.97
CA GLU A 119 19.64 1.14 1.81
C GLU A 119 18.68 0.14 1.16
N ALA A 120 17.50 0.59 0.73
CA ALA A 120 16.57 -0.26 -0.01
C ALA A 120 17.16 -0.65 -1.36
N TYR A 121 17.49 -1.93 -1.51
CA TYR A 121 18.02 -2.49 -2.75
C TYR A 121 16.90 -2.83 -3.74
N PHE A 122 15.87 -3.53 -3.26
CA PHE A 122 14.61 -3.76 -3.97
C PHE A 122 13.48 -4.07 -2.97
N ILE A 123 12.24 -4.03 -3.45
CA ILE A 123 11.05 -4.18 -2.62
C ILE A 123 10.15 -5.24 -3.21
N THR A 124 9.63 -6.14 -2.37
CA THR A 124 8.75 -7.22 -2.78
C THR A 124 7.39 -7.09 -2.14
N HIS A 125 6.35 -7.44 -2.90
CA HIS A 125 5.01 -7.64 -2.37
C HIS A 125 4.52 -9.03 -2.73
N GLN A 126 3.81 -9.64 -1.81
CA GLN A 126 3.13 -10.91 -1.99
C GLN A 126 1.67 -10.77 -1.56
N ALA A 127 0.76 -11.32 -2.34
CA ALA A 127 -0.64 -11.46 -1.98
C ALA A 127 -1.14 -12.86 -2.30
N ASN A 128 -2.01 -13.39 -1.46
CA ASN A 128 -2.52 -14.75 -1.60
C ASN A 128 -4.01 -14.70 -1.91
N THR A 129 -4.45 -15.42 -2.94
CA THR A 129 -5.88 -15.58 -3.26
C THR A 129 -6.14 -17.01 -3.69
N ASN A 130 -6.90 -17.75 -2.88
CA ASN A 130 -7.10 -19.20 -3.05
C ASN A 130 -5.73 -19.92 -3.15
N ASP A 131 -5.56 -20.77 -4.16
CA ASP A 131 -4.33 -21.52 -4.44
C ASP A 131 -3.31 -20.72 -5.28
N ASN A 132 -3.49 -19.41 -5.43
CA ASN A 132 -2.62 -18.55 -6.22
C ASN A 132 -1.87 -17.54 -5.34
N ILE A 133 -0.60 -17.32 -5.68
CA ILE A 133 0.26 -16.30 -5.07
C ILE A 133 0.60 -15.27 -6.15
N TYR A 134 0.20 -14.03 -5.91
CA TYR A 134 0.63 -12.88 -6.68
C TYR A 134 1.87 -12.31 -6.03
N TYR A 135 2.92 -12.14 -6.80
CA TYR A 135 4.21 -11.68 -6.33
C TYR A 135 4.72 -10.58 -7.23
N SER A 136 5.23 -9.52 -6.63
CA SER A 136 5.80 -8.41 -7.40
C SER A 136 7.07 -7.87 -6.79
N VAL A 137 7.91 -7.32 -7.65
CA VAL A 137 9.19 -6.71 -7.30
C VAL A 137 9.22 -5.30 -7.85
N SER A 138 9.63 -4.34 -7.02
CA SER A 138 9.90 -2.96 -7.43
C SER A 138 11.36 -2.60 -7.17
N ILE A 139 11.98 -2.01 -8.19
CA ILE A 139 13.30 -1.39 -8.13
C ILE A 139 13.22 0.13 -8.37
N ASP A 140 12.01 0.69 -8.39
CA ASP A 140 11.78 2.11 -8.66
C ASP A 140 12.37 2.99 -7.55
N GLU A 141 13.12 4.02 -7.96
CA GLU A 141 13.82 4.91 -7.02
C GLU A 141 12.87 5.75 -6.17
N LYS A 142 11.66 6.08 -6.67
CA LYS A 142 10.67 6.80 -5.85
C LYS A 142 10.14 5.88 -4.76
N ALA A 143 9.86 4.61 -5.07
CA ALA A 143 9.45 3.62 -4.08
C ALA A 143 10.51 3.42 -2.98
N LYS A 144 11.79 3.30 -3.36
CA LYS A 144 12.91 3.21 -2.42
C LYS A 144 13.01 4.46 -1.53
N LYS A 145 12.90 5.67 -2.10
CA LYS A 145 12.89 6.93 -1.34
C LYS A 145 11.75 7.00 -0.32
N ILE A 146 10.54 6.56 -0.70
CA ILE A 146 9.40 6.52 0.22
C ILE A 146 9.70 5.62 1.42
N TYR A 147 10.28 4.44 1.16
CA TYR A 147 10.72 3.55 2.24
C TYR A 147 11.76 4.20 3.14
N GLN A 148 12.76 4.88 2.58
CA GLN A 148 13.77 5.56 3.38
C GLN A 148 13.20 6.67 4.24
N ASN A 149 12.27 7.46 3.70
CA ASN A 149 11.56 8.46 4.48
C ASN A 149 10.80 7.79 5.63
N PHE A 150 10.04 6.73 5.36
CA PHE A 150 9.34 5.98 6.41
C PHE A 150 10.29 5.47 7.50
N LYS A 151 11.42 4.87 7.11
CA LYS A 151 12.46 4.39 8.02
C LYS A 151 13.01 5.53 8.88
N ASN A 152 13.39 6.65 8.26
CA ASN A 152 13.93 7.81 8.97
C ASN A 152 12.92 8.43 9.94
N HIS A 153 11.63 8.49 9.58
CA HIS A 153 10.57 8.98 10.47
C HIS A 153 10.23 8.00 11.60
N GLN A 154 10.55 6.70 11.46
CA GLN A 154 10.53 5.76 12.60
C GLN A 154 11.70 6.00 13.56
N PHE A 155 12.86 6.44 13.05
CA PHE A 155 14.03 6.79 13.87
C PHE A 155 13.98 8.20 14.46
N GLU A 156 13.21 9.13 13.89
CA GLU A 156 12.89 10.45 14.46
C GLU A 156 11.82 10.40 15.57
N ILE A 157 11.39 9.20 15.98
CA ILE A 157 10.74 9.01 17.28
C ILE A 157 11.84 9.05 18.36
N THR A 158 12.29 10.27 18.65
CA THR A 158 13.06 10.63 19.87
C THR A 158 12.40 9.99 21.10
N PRO A 159 13.17 9.47 22.09
CA PRO A 159 12.59 8.82 23.25
C PRO A 159 11.69 9.78 24.02
N ALA A 160 10.56 9.23 24.48
CA ALA A 160 9.49 9.87 25.23
C ALA A 160 9.88 11.15 25.98
N VAL A 161 9.47 12.31 25.45
CA VAL A 161 9.05 13.38 26.34
C VAL A 161 7.83 12.84 27.08
N LYS A 162 7.92 12.76 28.41
CA LYS A 162 6.81 12.39 29.29
C LYS A 162 5.70 13.45 29.16
N GLU A 163 4.91 13.41 28.10
CA GLU A 163 3.58 13.98 28.14
C GLU A 163 2.72 13.05 29.00
N ASP A 164 2.20 13.62 30.08
CA ASP A 164 1.44 12.94 31.11
C ASP A 164 0.36 12.05 30.48
N THR A 165 0.51 10.74 30.64
CA THR A 165 -0.38 9.75 30.04
C THR A 165 -1.86 10.00 30.40
N GLN A 166 -2.12 10.73 31.50
CA GLN A 166 -3.47 11.17 31.85
C GLN A 166 -4.06 12.24 30.94
N THR A 167 -3.28 13.18 30.38
CA THR A 167 -3.82 14.18 29.45
C THR A 167 -4.16 13.55 28.11
N VAL A 168 -3.31 12.67 27.58
CA VAL A 168 -3.57 11.94 26.34
C VAL A 168 -4.76 10.98 26.46
N ILE A 169 -4.91 10.30 27.60
CA ILE A 169 -6.08 9.43 27.86
C ILE A 169 -7.36 10.27 28.00
N LYS A 170 -7.29 11.43 28.68
CA LYS A 170 -8.45 12.35 28.80
C LYS A 170 -8.83 12.95 27.45
N GLU A 171 -7.87 13.39 26.64
CA GLU A 171 -8.13 13.89 25.28
C GLU A 171 -8.72 12.80 24.40
N ARG A 172 -8.20 11.57 24.47
CA ARG A 172 -8.75 10.44 23.70
C ARG A 172 -10.14 10.05 24.16
N GLN A 173 -10.42 10.05 25.47
CA GLN A 173 -11.76 9.85 26.01
C GLN A 173 -12.71 11.00 25.63
N GLU A 174 -12.23 12.23 25.57
CA GLU A 174 -13.02 13.39 25.16
C GLU A 174 -13.30 13.37 23.65
N ILE A 175 -12.36 12.92 22.82
CA ILE A 175 -12.55 12.68 21.39
C ILE A 175 -13.59 11.57 21.19
N ILE A 176 -13.46 10.43 21.87
CA ILE A 176 -14.45 9.34 21.82
C ILE A 176 -15.82 9.84 22.29
N ARG A 177 -15.88 10.68 23.33
CA ARG A 177 -17.12 11.28 23.81
C ARG A 177 -17.71 12.27 22.81
N ARG A 178 -16.89 13.06 22.12
CA ARG A 178 -17.30 14.00 21.05
C ARG A 178 -17.77 13.23 19.81
N GLU A 179 -17.12 12.14 19.45
CA GLU A 179 -17.52 11.25 18.36
C GLU A 179 -18.80 10.50 18.69
N ALA A 180 -18.93 9.92 19.88
CA ALA A 180 -20.16 9.29 20.34
C ALA A 180 -21.31 10.31 20.48
N SER A 181 -21.03 11.56 20.89
CA SER A 181 -22.02 12.64 20.91
C SER A 181 -22.41 13.09 19.50
N ARG A 182 -21.47 13.12 18.55
CA ARG A 182 -21.76 13.36 17.13
C ARG A 182 -22.56 12.22 16.54
N GLU A 183 -22.21 10.97 16.80
CA GLU A 183 -22.94 9.79 16.34
C GLU A 183 -24.33 9.71 16.98
N GLN A 184 -24.48 10.04 18.26
CA GLN A 184 -25.78 10.19 18.92
C GLN A 184 -26.57 11.35 18.35
N LYS A 185 -25.95 12.50 18.04
CA LYS A 185 -26.61 13.63 17.34
C LYS A 185 -27.06 13.23 15.94
N THR A 186 -26.23 12.51 15.20
CA THR A 186 -26.55 12.00 13.86
C THR A 186 -27.67 10.96 13.94
N LYS A 187 -27.63 10.03 14.90
CA LYS A 187 -28.73 9.11 15.20
C LYS A 187 -29.99 9.84 15.67
N LEU A 188 -29.87 10.95 16.40
CA LEU A 188 -31.00 11.82 16.78
C LEU A 188 -31.60 12.55 15.57
N LEU A 189 -30.77 12.97 14.62
CA LEU A 189 -31.20 13.58 13.36
C LEU A 189 -31.94 12.56 12.48
N PHE A 190 -31.48 11.31 12.43
CA PHE A 190 -32.19 10.21 11.77
C PHE A 190 -33.44 9.70 12.55
N ASN A 191 -33.54 9.97 13.86
CA ASN A 191 -34.70 9.60 14.69
C ASN A 191 -35.83 10.64 14.70
N LYS A 192 -35.71 11.76 13.98
CA LYS A 192 -36.83 12.68 13.79
C LYS A 192 -37.73 12.13 12.69
N LYS A 193 -38.92 11.62 13.07
CA LYS A 193 -39.94 11.01 12.18
C LYS A 193 -40.36 11.88 10.98
N ASP A 194 -39.98 13.16 10.96
CA ASP A 194 -40.31 14.14 9.92
C ASP A 194 -39.13 14.45 8.97
N GLN A 195 -37.95 13.85 9.15
CA GLN A 195 -36.79 14.04 8.27
C GLN A 195 -36.53 12.82 7.37
N LYS A 196 -36.27 13.07 6.09
CA LYS A 196 -35.98 12.04 5.08
C LYS A 196 -34.78 12.47 4.22
N SER A 197 -33.93 11.51 3.85
CA SER A 197 -32.90 11.73 2.84
C SER A 197 -33.50 11.57 1.43
N MET A 198 -33.21 12.50 0.53
CA MET A 198 -33.64 12.49 -0.87
C MET A 198 -32.47 12.81 -1.79
N THR A 199 -32.35 12.12 -2.92
CA THR A 199 -31.30 12.34 -3.91
C THR A 199 -31.89 13.03 -5.15
N PHE A 200 -31.22 14.08 -5.62
CA PHE A 200 -31.60 14.81 -6.83
C PHE A 200 -30.41 14.92 -7.77
N PHE A 201 -30.61 14.46 -9.01
CA PHE A 201 -29.71 14.66 -10.14
C PHE A 201 -30.11 15.91 -10.91
N ASP A 202 -29.19 16.85 -11.06
CA ASP A 202 -29.43 18.15 -11.71
C ASP A 202 -28.45 18.44 -12.86
N SER A 203 -27.51 17.52 -13.11
CA SER A 203 -26.56 17.57 -14.21
C SER A 203 -26.36 16.18 -14.82
N TRP A 204 -25.93 16.15 -16.09
CA TRP A 204 -25.74 14.89 -16.81
C TRP A 204 -24.66 14.97 -17.88
N ARG A 205 -23.95 13.85 -18.06
CA ARG A 205 -23.02 13.61 -19.17
C ARG A 205 -23.66 12.64 -20.14
N TYR A 206 -23.63 12.97 -21.43
CA TYR A 206 -24.34 12.21 -22.45
C TYR A 206 -23.46 11.91 -23.68
N SER A 207 -23.69 10.76 -24.28
CA SER A 207 -23.19 10.38 -25.60
C SER A 207 -24.40 10.09 -26.50
N GLY A 208 -24.78 11.06 -27.33
CA GLY A 208 -25.99 10.99 -28.16
C GLY A 208 -26.98 12.14 -27.89
N LYS A 209 -28.26 11.83 -27.65
CA LYS A 209 -29.31 12.85 -27.47
C LYS A 209 -29.40 13.33 -26.02
N GLU A 210 -28.95 14.55 -25.77
CA GLU A 210 -29.00 15.21 -24.45
C GLU A 210 -30.39 15.14 -23.81
N ALA A 211 -31.45 15.48 -24.55
CA ALA A 211 -32.82 15.48 -24.05
C ALA A 211 -33.28 14.10 -23.52
N LEU A 212 -32.74 13.01 -24.08
CA LEU A 212 -33.05 11.66 -23.60
C LEU A 212 -32.35 11.38 -22.27
N CYS A 213 -31.09 11.79 -22.12
CA CYS A 213 -30.34 11.61 -20.87
C CYS A 213 -30.88 12.48 -19.74
N SER A 214 -31.17 13.76 -20.03
CA SER A 214 -31.85 14.68 -19.11
C SER A 214 -33.18 14.11 -18.59
N LYS A 215 -34.00 13.56 -19.49
CA LYS A 215 -35.27 12.92 -19.12
C LYS A 215 -35.04 11.71 -18.21
N LYS A 216 -34.05 10.86 -18.50
CA LYS A 216 -33.71 9.71 -17.65
C LYS A 216 -33.32 10.14 -16.24
N CYS A 217 -32.45 11.16 -16.09
CA CYS A 217 -32.06 11.67 -14.77
C CYS A 217 -33.26 12.26 -14.01
N THR A 218 -34.14 12.97 -14.71
CA THR A 218 -35.37 13.55 -14.13
C THR A 218 -36.36 12.46 -13.70
N ASP A 219 -36.53 11.42 -14.51
CA ASP A 219 -37.40 10.27 -14.20
C ASP A 219 -36.86 9.47 -12.99
N LEU A 220 -35.54 9.41 -12.82
CA LEU A 220 -34.91 8.82 -11.63
C LEU A 220 -35.22 9.61 -10.36
N ASN A 221 -35.09 10.94 -10.41
CA ASN A 221 -35.50 11.81 -9.29
C ASN A 221 -36.96 11.53 -8.91
N LYS A 222 -37.85 11.49 -9.91
CA LYS A 222 -39.28 11.27 -9.68
C LYS A 222 -39.58 9.89 -9.12
N ARG A 223 -38.87 8.84 -9.56
CA ARG A 223 -39.03 7.48 -9.05
C ARG A 223 -38.56 7.33 -7.60
N SER A 224 -37.44 7.96 -7.23
CA SER A 224 -36.84 7.80 -5.90
C SER A 224 -37.45 8.75 -4.86
N THR A 225 -37.80 9.98 -5.26
CA THR A 225 -38.25 11.04 -4.34
C THR A 225 -39.74 11.38 -4.48
N GLY A 226 -40.36 11.06 -5.63
CA GLY A 226 -41.68 11.54 -6.03
C GLY A 226 -41.66 12.87 -6.78
N TYR A 227 -40.51 13.55 -6.86
CA TYR A 227 -40.35 14.89 -7.43
C TYR A 227 -39.25 14.92 -8.49
N SER A 228 -39.39 15.80 -9.47
CA SER A 228 -38.43 15.95 -10.57
C SER A 228 -37.19 16.75 -10.13
N THR A 229 -37.37 17.67 -9.16
CA THR A 229 -36.29 18.54 -8.66
C THR A 229 -36.44 18.79 -7.15
N LEU A 230 -35.35 19.18 -6.49
CA LEU A 230 -35.39 19.62 -5.09
C LEU A 230 -36.33 20.80 -4.90
N LYS A 231 -36.36 21.74 -5.84
CA LYS A 231 -37.25 22.91 -5.79
C LYS A 231 -38.73 22.50 -5.77
N GLU A 232 -39.09 21.50 -6.57
CA GLU A 232 -40.45 20.95 -6.58
C GLU A 232 -40.81 20.29 -5.25
N ALA A 233 -39.88 19.53 -4.65
CA ALA A 233 -40.08 18.96 -3.32
C ALA A 233 -40.27 20.05 -2.26
N VAL A 234 -39.42 21.10 -2.26
CA VAL A 234 -39.50 22.20 -1.30
C VAL A 234 -40.82 22.97 -1.43
N ASN A 235 -41.31 23.16 -2.66
CA ASN A 235 -42.63 23.75 -2.91
C ASN A 235 -43.80 22.84 -2.50
N SER A 236 -43.55 21.55 -2.27
CA SER A 236 -44.54 20.51 -1.94
C SER A 236 -44.48 20.10 -0.48
N ASN A 237 -44.36 21.08 0.43
CA ASN A 237 -44.31 20.91 1.89
C ASN A 237 -43.06 20.19 2.43
N TRP A 238 -41.95 20.22 1.70
CA TRP A 238 -40.65 19.84 2.25
C TRP A 238 -39.79 21.07 2.53
N GLN A 239 -38.93 20.98 3.53
CA GLN A 239 -37.95 22.00 3.86
C GLN A 239 -36.56 21.40 3.70
N PHE A 240 -35.71 22.05 2.90
CA PHE A 240 -34.30 21.69 2.82
C PHE A 240 -33.62 21.95 4.17
N VAL A 241 -32.88 20.96 4.68
CA VAL A 241 -32.12 21.06 5.92
C VAL A 241 -30.63 21.21 5.61
N SER A 242 -30.07 20.28 4.83
CA SER A 242 -28.64 20.27 4.51
C SER A 242 -28.33 19.33 3.34
N LYS A 243 -27.27 19.64 2.58
CA LYS A 243 -26.66 18.71 1.62
C LYS A 243 -25.81 17.70 2.38
N THR A 244 -25.95 16.42 2.07
CA THR A 244 -25.23 15.34 2.77
C THR A 244 -24.11 14.73 1.94
N GLU A 245 -24.28 14.63 0.62
CA GLU A 245 -23.34 13.94 -0.27
C GLU A 245 -23.48 14.39 -1.72
N GLU A 246 -22.40 14.28 -2.51
CA GLU A 246 -22.40 14.39 -3.97
C GLU A 246 -22.41 13.00 -4.59
N ILE A 247 -23.29 12.77 -5.57
CA ILE A 247 -23.54 11.45 -6.13
C ILE A 247 -23.46 11.52 -7.65
N GLU A 248 -22.85 10.50 -8.24
CA GLU A 248 -22.81 10.29 -9.68
C GLU A 248 -23.21 8.85 -10.00
N GLU A 249 -24.13 8.68 -10.94
CA GLU A 249 -24.70 7.38 -11.30
C GLU A 249 -24.75 7.21 -12.83
N ALA A 250 -24.08 6.17 -13.34
CA ALA A 250 -24.16 5.79 -14.75
C ALA A 250 -25.44 4.98 -15.01
N ILE A 251 -26.33 5.50 -15.84
CA ILE A 251 -27.64 4.88 -16.13
C ILE A 251 -27.51 3.83 -17.23
N ASP A 252 -26.69 4.14 -18.24
CA ASP A 252 -26.27 3.24 -19.32
C ASP A 252 -25.00 3.82 -19.98
N ASP A 253 -24.51 3.14 -21.02
CA ASP A 253 -23.31 3.54 -21.78
C ASP A 253 -23.41 4.93 -22.43
N SER A 254 -24.61 5.51 -22.48
CA SER A 254 -24.89 6.80 -23.13
C SER A 254 -25.21 7.93 -22.17
N CYS A 255 -25.38 7.66 -20.87
CA CYS A 255 -25.91 8.63 -19.91
C CYS A 255 -25.39 8.42 -18.48
N THR A 256 -24.81 9.46 -17.90
CA THR A 256 -24.42 9.52 -16.48
C THR A 256 -25.07 10.74 -15.83
N CYS A 257 -25.74 10.55 -14.70
CA CYS A 257 -26.40 11.59 -13.94
C CYS A 257 -25.53 11.99 -12.74
N SER A 258 -25.35 13.29 -12.52
CA SER A 258 -24.61 13.84 -11.38
C SER A 258 -25.55 14.73 -10.56
N GLY A 259 -25.37 14.69 -9.23
CA GLY A 259 -26.29 15.32 -8.31
C GLY A 259 -25.84 15.24 -6.86
N TYR A 260 -26.82 15.30 -5.96
CA TYR A 260 -26.55 15.33 -4.54
C TYR A 260 -27.69 14.74 -3.70
N SER A 261 -27.32 14.18 -2.55
CA SER A 261 -28.27 13.82 -1.50
C SER A 261 -28.47 14.97 -0.54
N VAL A 262 -29.71 15.16 -0.12
CA VAL A 262 -30.13 16.18 0.84
C VAL A 262 -30.95 15.57 1.95
N LEU A 263 -30.81 16.14 3.14
CA LEU A 263 -31.75 15.93 4.22
C LEU A 263 -32.88 16.96 4.07
N VAL A 264 -34.12 16.47 4.01
CA VAL A 264 -35.32 17.30 3.97
C VAL A 264 -36.22 16.98 5.14
N LYS A 265 -36.98 17.97 5.60
CA LYS A 265 -37.96 17.87 6.67
C LYS A 265 -39.36 18.12 6.12
N LYS A 266 -40.33 17.26 6.43
CA LYS A 266 -41.73 17.51 6.06
C LYS A 266 -42.30 18.61 6.95
N LEU A 267 -42.85 19.66 6.35
CA LEU A 267 -43.58 20.69 7.07
C LEU A 267 -44.96 20.14 7.46
N SER A 268 -45.37 20.36 8.70
CA SER A 268 -46.73 20.04 9.13
C SER A 268 -47.71 20.89 8.33
N THR A 269 -48.63 20.25 7.63
CA THR A 269 -49.81 20.93 7.08
C THR A 269 -50.70 21.33 8.24
N GLU A 270 -50.39 22.44 8.91
CA GLU A 270 -51.40 23.13 9.71
C GLU A 270 -52.44 23.68 8.73
N SER A 271 -53.65 23.16 8.88
CA SER A 271 -54.86 23.59 8.19
C SER A 271 -55.03 25.11 8.28
N LYS A 272 -55.04 25.79 7.13
CA LYS A 272 -55.86 26.98 6.97
C LYS A 272 -57.23 26.56 6.47
#